data_AF-A0A1S3DE09-F1
#
_entry.id   AF-A0A1S3DE09-F1
#
_cell.length_a   1.000
_cell.length_b   1.000
_cell.length_c   1.000
_cell.angle_alpha   90.00
_cell.angle_beta   90.00
_cell.angle_gamma   90.00
#
_symmetry.space_group_name_H-M   'P 1'
#
loop_
_entity.id
_entity.type
_entity.pdbx_description
1 polymer ?
#
loop_
_entity_poly.entity_id
_entity_poly.type
_entity_poly.pdbx_seq_one_letter_code
_entity_poly.pdbx_strand_id
1 'polypeptide(L)'
;MFPGLDPAGPLFESQDPRSRLDSSDAQFVDVIHSNGENLILGGLGSWQPLGHVDFYPNGGRMQKGCTNLFVGAVSDILWCKLSFERCSPPPLRRFNSGISGRSRRE
;
A
#
# COMPACT_ATOMS: atom_id res chain seq x y z
N MET A 1 -13.70 4.65 -14.39
CA MET A 1 -12.39 4.68 -13.73
C MET A 1 -12.59 4.38 -12.26
N PHE A 2 -12.01 3.30 -11.75
CA PHE A 2 -12.06 2.94 -10.34
C PHE A 2 -10.64 2.84 -9.77
N PRO A 3 -10.22 3.75 -8.88
CA PRO A 3 -8.88 3.72 -8.31
C PRO A 3 -8.78 2.77 -7.12
N GLY A 4 -7.83 1.84 -7.16
CA GLY A 4 -7.44 0.97 -6.06
C GLY A 4 -6.18 1.50 -5.37
N LEU A 5 -6.34 2.10 -4.19
CA LEU A 5 -5.19 2.60 -3.41
C LEU A 5 -4.76 1.55 -2.38
N ASP A 6 -3.58 0.97 -2.61
CA ASP A 6 -2.92 -0.04 -1.78
C ASP A 6 -3.88 -1.12 -1.25
N PRO A 7 -4.50 -1.90 -2.14
CA PRO A 7 -5.51 -2.89 -1.75
C PRO A 7 -4.95 -3.88 -0.73
N ALA A 8 -5.75 -4.27 0.26
CA ALA A 8 -5.29 -5.18 1.31
C ALA A 8 -4.79 -6.51 0.73
N GLY A 9 -3.60 -6.93 1.13
CA GLY A 9 -3.02 -8.23 0.78
C GLY A 9 -3.53 -9.35 1.70
N PRO A 10 -3.34 -9.22 3.04
CA PRO A 10 -3.75 -10.25 3.99
C PRO A 10 -5.23 -10.58 3.86
N LEU A 11 -5.54 -11.88 3.77
CA LEU A 11 -6.88 -12.44 3.59
C LEU A 11 -7.54 -12.19 2.23
N PHE A 12 -6.97 -11.38 1.32
CA PHE A 12 -7.59 -11.04 0.03
C PHE A 12 -6.75 -11.43 -1.19
N GLU A 13 -5.42 -11.35 -1.12
CA GLU A 13 -4.52 -11.54 -2.28
C GLU A 13 -4.60 -12.94 -2.92
N SER A 14 -4.97 -13.96 -2.15
CA SER A 14 -5.18 -15.33 -2.63
C SER A 14 -6.66 -15.72 -2.78
N GLN A 15 -7.58 -14.77 -2.65
CA GLN A 15 -9.01 -15.05 -2.75
C GLN A 15 -9.49 -15.06 -4.19
N ASP A 16 -10.67 -15.65 -4.39
CA ASP A 16 -11.41 -15.58 -5.64
C ASP A 16 -11.59 -14.11 -6.07
N PRO A 17 -11.48 -13.78 -7.38
CA PRO A 17 -11.69 -12.43 -7.91
C PRO A 17 -13.00 -11.78 -7.47
N ARG A 18 -14.05 -12.54 -7.14
CA ARG A 18 -15.32 -12.00 -6.61
C ARG A 18 -15.23 -11.45 -5.18
N SER A 19 -14.19 -11.85 -4.45
CA SER A 19 -13.98 -11.51 -3.04
C SER A 19 -12.78 -10.58 -2.83
N ARG A 20 -12.17 -10.08 -3.90
CA ARG A 20 -11.04 -9.14 -3.87
C ARG A 20 -11.20 -8.13 -5.01
N LEU A 21 -10.36 -7.09 -5.01
CA LEU A 21 -10.31 -6.18 -6.16
C LEU A 21 -9.83 -6.94 -7.41
N ASP A 22 -10.55 -6.77 -8.51
CA ASP A 22 -10.17 -7.28 -9.83
C ASP A 22 -10.49 -6.26 -10.94
N SER A 23 -9.78 -6.39 -12.07
CA SER A 23 -10.02 -5.61 -13.27
C SER A 23 -11.49 -5.66 -13.74
N SER A 24 -12.21 -6.75 -13.51
CA SER A 24 -13.61 -6.91 -13.94
C SER A 24 -14.62 -6.06 -13.15
N ASP A 25 -14.22 -5.45 -12.02
CA ASP A 25 -15.11 -4.65 -11.16
C ASP A 25 -15.54 -3.32 -11.80
N ALA A 26 -14.81 -2.84 -12.82
CA ALA A 26 -15.14 -1.62 -13.55
C ALA A 26 -14.59 -1.63 -14.98
N GLN A 27 -15.04 -0.67 -15.81
CA GLN A 27 -14.53 -0.49 -17.18
C GLN A 27 -13.01 -0.22 -17.26
N PHE A 28 -12.45 0.36 -16.20
CA PHE A 28 -11.01 0.56 -16.06
C PHE A 28 -10.68 0.73 -14.59
N VAL A 29 -9.66 0.01 -14.14
CA VAL A 29 -9.20 -0.06 -12.75
C VAL A 29 -7.70 0.23 -12.75
N ASP A 30 -7.29 1.31 -12.10
CA ASP A 30 -5.89 1.63 -11.84
C ASP A 30 -5.56 1.37 -10.38
N VAL A 31 -4.45 0.68 -10.13
CA VAL A 31 -4.06 0.28 -8.77
C VAL A 31 -2.70 0.85 -8.44
N ILE A 32 -2.55 1.39 -7.24
CA ILE A 32 -1.26 1.83 -6.70
C ILE A 32 -0.88 0.90 -5.56
N HIS A 33 0.23 0.18 -5.70
CA HIS A 33 0.79 -0.69 -4.68
C HIS A 33 1.88 0.07 -3.94
N SER A 34 1.66 0.42 -2.68
CA SER A 34 2.61 1.19 -1.87
C SER A 34 3.09 0.48 -0.62
N ASN A 35 2.53 -0.70 -0.29
CA ASN A 35 2.94 -1.49 0.86
C ASN A 35 2.82 -3.01 0.62
N GLY A 36 3.12 -3.47 -0.59
CA GLY A 36 3.06 -4.88 -1.01
C GLY A 36 4.20 -5.76 -0.51
N GLU A 37 4.74 -5.47 0.68
CA GLU A 37 5.77 -6.29 1.33
C GLU A 37 5.13 -7.50 2.03
N ASN A 38 5.91 -8.53 2.38
CA ASN A 38 5.40 -9.66 3.17
C ASN A 38 4.84 -9.20 4.52
N LEU A 39 3.78 -9.88 4.99
CA LEU A 39 3.14 -9.59 6.29
C LEU A 39 4.13 -9.61 7.47
N ILE A 40 5.07 -10.57 7.46
CA ILE A 40 6.11 -10.70 8.50
C ILE A 40 7.04 -9.47 8.53
N LEU A 41 7.25 -8.84 7.38
CA LEU A 41 8.08 -7.63 7.22
C LEU A 41 7.25 -6.33 7.36
N GLY A 42 5.97 -6.44 7.71
CA GLY A 42 5.08 -5.30 7.97
C GLY A 42 4.33 -4.77 6.75
N GLY A 43 4.32 -5.50 5.63
CA GLY A 43 3.50 -5.15 4.48
C GLY A 43 2.05 -5.58 4.67
N LEU A 44 1.13 -4.70 4.25
CA LEU A 44 -0.32 -4.90 4.37
C LEU A 44 -1.03 -4.79 3.01
N GLY A 45 -0.35 -4.28 1.99
CA GLY A 45 -0.87 -4.20 0.64
C GLY A 45 -0.69 -5.51 -0.12
N SER A 46 -1.48 -5.71 -1.15
CA SER A 46 -1.31 -6.79 -2.13
C SER A 46 -0.12 -6.48 -3.03
N TRP A 47 0.65 -7.49 -3.41
CA TRP A 47 1.70 -7.39 -4.41
C TRP A 47 1.23 -7.77 -5.81
N GLN A 48 0.27 -8.69 -5.90
CA GLN A 48 -0.28 -9.14 -7.17
C GLN A 48 -0.94 -7.99 -7.95
N PRO A 49 -0.85 -7.98 -9.29
CA PRO A 49 -1.56 -7.03 -10.12
C PRO A 49 -3.06 -7.33 -10.07
N LEU A 50 -3.85 -6.31 -9.70
CA LEU A 50 -5.29 -6.43 -9.49
C LEU A 50 -6.09 -5.60 -10.50
N GLY A 51 -5.46 -4.59 -11.12
CA GLY A 51 -6.12 -3.70 -12.06
C GLY A 51 -5.85 -4.01 -13.53
N HIS A 52 -6.26 -3.07 -14.37
CA HIS A 52 -5.83 -2.98 -15.76
C HIS A 52 -4.41 -2.40 -15.86
N VAL A 53 -4.11 -1.45 -14.98
CA VAL A 53 -2.79 -0.84 -14.82
C VAL A 53 -2.43 -0.79 -13.35
N ASP A 54 -1.26 -1.31 -13.02
CA ASP A 54 -0.76 -1.38 -11.64
C ASP A 54 0.54 -0.58 -11.52
N PHE A 55 0.58 0.37 -10.59
CA PHE A 55 1.70 1.27 -10.33
C PHE A 55 2.40 0.88 -9.04
N TYR A 56 3.73 0.77 -9.10
CA TYR A 56 4.57 0.35 -7.97
C TYR A 56 5.59 1.46 -7.64
N PRO A 57 5.18 2.56 -6.98
CA PRO A 57 6.08 3.61 -6.55
C PRO A 57 7.19 3.04 -5.66
N ASN A 58 8.44 3.41 -5.94
CA ASN A 58 9.62 2.90 -5.22
C ASN A 58 9.69 1.35 -5.18
N GLY A 59 9.17 0.68 -6.21
CA GLY A 59 9.11 -0.78 -6.28
C GLY A 59 7.94 -1.39 -5.50
N GLY A 60 7.00 -0.59 -5.01
CA GLY A 60 5.70 -0.99 -4.44
C GLY A 60 5.73 -1.76 -3.13
N ARG A 61 6.87 -1.73 -2.44
CA ARG A 61 7.09 -2.26 -1.09
C ARG A 61 7.13 -1.06 -0.14
N MET A 62 7.98 -1.07 0.87
CA MET A 62 8.12 0.03 1.81
C MET A 62 8.52 1.36 1.14
N GLN A 63 7.69 2.39 1.33
CA GLN A 63 8.00 3.74 0.85
C GLN A 63 9.07 4.38 1.75
N LYS A 64 10.01 5.14 1.15
CA LYS A 64 11.03 5.84 1.96
C LYS A 64 10.34 6.82 2.91
N GLY A 65 10.92 7.04 4.08
CA GLY A 65 10.31 7.87 5.13
C GLY A 65 9.22 7.18 5.95
N CYS A 66 8.71 6.02 5.51
CA CYS A 66 7.90 5.14 6.35
C CYS A 66 8.80 4.22 7.17
N THR A 67 8.42 3.99 8.43
CA THR A 67 9.00 2.97 9.30
C THR A 67 8.18 1.68 9.25
N ASN A 68 8.81 0.55 9.50
CA ASN A 68 8.14 -0.75 9.60
C ASN A 68 7.00 -0.67 10.63
N LEU A 69 5.89 -1.38 10.37
CA LEU A 69 4.67 -1.33 11.19
C LEU A 69 4.93 -1.47 12.70
N PHE A 70 5.83 -2.37 13.11
CA PHE A 70 6.18 -2.57 14.52
C PHE A 70 6.95 -1.40 15.14
N VAL A 71 7.91 -0.83 14.39
CA VAL A 71 8.69 0.31 14.84
C VAL A 71 7.80 1.56 14.88
N GLY A 72 6.96 1.73 13.86
CA GLY A 72 5.95 2.79 13.79
C GLY A 72 4.96 2.71 14.93
N ALA A 73 4.38 1.55 15.21
CA ALA A 73 3.42 1.37 16.31
C ALA A 73 4.05 1.66 17.67
N VAL A 74 5.29 1.21 17.92
CA VAL A 74 5.99 1.52 19.17
C VAL A 74 6.36 3.00 19.25
N SER A 75 6.83 3.60 18.15
CA SER A 75 7.11 5.04 18.11
C SER A 75 5.85 5.85 18.30
N ASP A 76 4.73 5.47 17.71
CA ASP A 76 3.44 6.14 17.84
C ASP A 76 2.90 6.02 19.25
N ILE A 77 2.98 4.84 19.88
CA ILE A 77 2.59 4.67 21.28
C ILE A 77 3.46 5.51 22.19
N LEU A 78 4.78 5.51 22.00
CA LEU A 78 5.71 6.28 22.82
C LEU A 78 5.52 7.79 22.59
N TRP A 79 5.36 8.21 21.33
CA TRP A 79 5.17 9.60 20.93
C TRP A 79 3.83 10.15 21.38
N CYS A 80 2.76 9.37 21.23
CA CYS A 80 1.40 9.74 21.61
C CYS A 80 1.18 9.60 23.13
N LYS A 81 2.07 8.89 23.86
CA LYS A 81 2.15 8.95 25.34
C LYS A 81 2.98 10.12 25.87
N LEU A 82 3.98 10.60 25.13
CA LEU A 82 4.89 11.68 25.57
C LEU A 82 4.42 13.08 25.15
N SER A 83 3.60 13.19 24.10
CA SER A 83 3.13 14.47 23.56
C SER A 83 1.61 14.58 23.73
N PHE A 84 1.14 15.45 24.64
CA PHE A 84 -0.28 15.64 25.00
C PHE A 84 -1.09 16.41 23.93
N GLU A 85 -0.62 16.49 22.69
CA GLU A 85 -1.32 17.12 21.57
C GLU A 85 -1.22 16.21 20.34
N ARG A 86 -2.30 15.45 20.11
CA ARG A 86 -2.66 14.68 18.89
C ARG A 86 -1.52 13.96 18.17
N CYS A 87 -1.60 12.62 18.11
CA CYS A 87 -0.88 11.77 17.15
C CYS A 87 -0.81 12.46 15.76
N SER A 88 0.29 13.16 15.49
CA SER A 88 0.52 13.85 14.23
C SER A 88 1.67 13.13 13.57
N PRO A 89 1.47 12.55 12.38
CA PRO A 89 2.53 11.82 11.70
C PRO A 89 3.73 12.75 11.47
N PRO A 90 4.97 12.23 11.47
CA PRO A 90 6.15 13.04 11.16
C PRO A 90 5.95 13.76 9.81
N PRO A 91 6.48 14.99 9.65
CA PRO A 91 6.25 15.78 8.44
C PRO A 91 6.69 15.02 7.20
N LEU A 92 5.73 14.75 6.31
CA LEU A 92 5.97 14.08 5.04
C LEU A 92 6.99 14.87 4.23
N ARG A 93 8.20 14.32 4.04
CA ARG A 93 9.16 14.90 3.09
C ARG A 93 8.60 14.73 1.68
N ARG A 94 8.59 15.81 0.90
CA ARG A 94 8.13 15.83 -0.50
C ARG A 94 8.85 14.73 -1.28
N PHE A 95 8.07 13.82 -1.84
CA PHE A 95 8.57 12.63 -2.50
C PHE A 95 8.56 12.80 -4.02
N ASN A 96 9.71 12.61 -4.66
CA ASN A 96 9.78 12.33 -6.09
C ASN A 96 9.62 10.81 -6.25
N SER A 97 8.41 10.35 -6.60
CA SER A 97 8.13 8.94 -6.84
C SER A 97 8.62 8.54 -8.23
N GLY A 98 9.61 7.64 -8.27
CA GLY A 98 9.83 6.83 -9.47
C GLY A 98 8.66 5.84 -9.58
N ILE A 99 7.76 6.06 -10.54
CA ILE A 99 6.60 5.22 -10.78
C ILE A 99 7.00 4.15 -11.81
N SER A 100 7.05 2.89 -11.40
CA SER A 100 7.20 1.75 -12.32
C SER A 100 5.81 1.15 -12.56
N GLY A 101 5.36 1.13 -13.82
CA GLY A 101 4.07 0.55 -14.20
C GLY A 101 4.21 -0.90 -14.65
N ARG A 102 3.29 -1.77 -14.23
CA ARG A 102 3.13 -3.13 -14.74
C ARG A 102 1.72 -3.23 -15.32
N SER A 103 1.59 -3.69 -16.56
CA SER A 103 0.30 -3.94 -17.22
C SER A 103 0.08 -5.44 -17.34
N ARG A 104 -1.12 -5.90 -17.01
CA ARG A 104 -1.56 -7.28 -17.25
C ARG A 104 -1.66 -7.47 -18.77
N ARG A 105 -0.99 -8.50 -19.32
CA ARG A 105 -1.26 -8.94 -20.71
C ARG A 105 -2.59 -9.68 -20.68
N GLU A 106 -3.57 -9.18 -21.41
CA GLU A 106 -4.85 -9.86 -21.69
C GLU A 106 -4.62 -11.18 -22.43
#